data_AF-A0A4P6EUU4-F1
#
_entry.id   AF-A0A4P6EUU4-F1
#
_cell.length_a   1.000
_cell.length_b   1.000
_cell.length_c   1.000
_cell.angle_alpha   90.00
_cell.angle_beta   90.00
_cell.angle_gamma   90.00
#
_symmetry.space_group_name_H-M   'P 1'
#
loop_
_entity.id
_entity.type
_entity.pdbx_description
1 polymer ?
#
loop_
_entity_poly.entity_id
_entity_poly.type
_entity_poly.pdbx_seq_one_letter_code
_entity_poly.pdbx_strand_id
1 'polypeptide(L)'
;MSQTLQDLAREAQDRSGASSMRQLARRAQENGFRIVGTTLSALAAGTYKSRPTPATIRAVAWLANVPESQAFAAAGEPLPGPPFAEELPPDVDHLSPRHRKVVVELLRVLIDDDLRSNGFAPAHGARRTQDPAPAGSRGSPGMESAGTDRDDPS
;
A
#
# COMPACT_ATOMS: atom_id res chain seq x y z
N MET A 1 -7.56 13.40 24.32
CA MET A 1 -8.02 13.33 22.92
C MET A 1 -7.40 12.09 22.31
N SER A 2 -8.20 11.16 21.80
CA SER A 2 -7.71 9.98 21.08
C SER A 2 -7.20 10.43 19.71
N GLN A 3 -5.90 10.29 19.47
CA GLN A 3 -5.30 10.65 18.19
C GLN A 3 -5.71 9.61 17.14
N THR A 4 -6.23 10.06 16.01
CA THR A 4 -6.62 9.18 14.90
C THR A 4 -5.49 9.04 13.89
N LEU A 5 -5.54 8.02 13.03
CA LEU A 5 -4.59 7.87 11.93
C LEU A 5 -4.63 9.08 10.95
N GLN A 6 -5.77 9.76 10.86
CA GLN A 6 -5.91 11.00 10.12
C GLN A 6 -5.07 12.13 10.73
N ASP A 7 -5.11 12.27 12.06
CA ASP A 7 -4.35 13.29 12.77
C ASP A 7 -2.85 13.04 12.61
N LEU A 8 -2.41 11.79 12.72
CA LEU A 8 -1.02 11.41 12.49
C LEU A 8 -0.54 11.73 11.07
N ALA A 9 -1.38 11.49 10.05
CA ALA A 9 -1.03 11.81 8.67
C ALA A 9 -0.89 13.32 8.43
N ARG A 10 -1.72 14.14 9.09
CA ARG A 10 -1.61 15.61 9.04
C ARG A 10 -0.35 16.10 9.75
N GLU A 11 -0.13 15.61 10.95
CA GLU A 11 1.04 15.94 11.77
C GLU A 11 2.35 15.58 11.08
N ALA A 12 2.38 14.45 10.36
CA ALA A 12 3.51 14.07 9.54
C ALA A 12 3.83 15.10 8.44
N GLN A 13 2.81 15.62 7.75
CA GLN A 13 3.01 16.65 6.73
C GLN A 13 3.56 17.94 7.36
N ASP A 14 2.95 18.40 8.44
CA ASP A 14 3.33 19.64 9.13
C ASP A 14 4.77 19.58 9.65
N ARG A 15 5.15 18.46 10.29
CA ARG A 15 6.51 18.26 10.81
C ARG A 15 7.56 18.16 9.70
N SER A 16 7.23 17.46 8.62
CA SER A 16 8.20 17.20 7.55
C SER A 16 8.51 18.44 6.69
N GLY A 17 7.69 19.50 6.80
CA GLY A 17 7.73 20.66 5.91
C GLY A 17 7.48 20.30 4.44
N ALA A 18 6.90 19.13 4.17
CA ALA A 18 6.62 18.70 2.81
C ALA A 18 5.50 19.57 2.21
N SER A 19 5.76 20.11 1.02
CA SER A 19 4.77 20.95 0.30
C SER A 19 3.60 20.12 -0.24
N SER A 20 3.72 18.79 -0.27
CA SER A 20 2.65 17.88 -0.66
C SER A 20 2.79 16.47 -0.07
N MET A 21 1.66 15.77 0.06
CA MET A 21 1.63 14.35 0.44
C MET A 21 2.38 13.43 -0.53
N ARG A 22 2.53 13.83 -1.80
CA ARG A 22 3.33 13.08 -2.78
C ARG A 22 4.82 13.13 -2.43
N GLN A 23 5.30 14.31 -2.04
CA GLN A 23 6.67 14.49 -1.59
C GLN A 23 6.92 13.72 -0.28
N LEU A 24 5.96 13.73 0.64
CA LEU A 24 6.01 12.97 1.88
C LEU A 24 6.09 11.45 1.63
N ALA A 25 5.24 10.93 0.73
CA ALA A 25 5.26 9.52 0.34
C ALA A 25 6.60 9.12 -0.29
N ARG A 26 7.18 9.98 -1.14
CA ARG A 26 8.47 9.72 -1.76
C ARG A 26 9.58 9.57 -0.71
N ARG A 27 9.61 10.43 0.31
CA ARG A 27 10.57 10.28 1.43
C ARG A 27 10.40 8.96 2.18
N ALA A 28 9.16 8.51 2.39
CA ALA A 28 8.91 7.21 2.98
C ALA A 28 9.42 6.06 2.08
N GLN A 29 9.21 6.16 0.77
CA GLN A 29 9.68 5.18 -0.21
C GLN A 29 11.20 5.09 -0.26
N GLU A 30 11.90 6.23 -0.19
CA GLU A 30 13.36 6.29 -0.09
C GLU A 30 13.90 5.59 1.17
N ASN A 31 13.05 5.42 2.20
CA ASN A 31 13.34 4.69 3.44
C ASN A 31 12.73 3.27 3.46
N GLY A 32 12.33 2.74 2.30
CA GLY A 32 11.87 1.35 2.16
C GLY A 32 10.37 1.11 2.42
N PHE A 33 9.59 2.14 2.73
CA PHE A 33 8.15 1.99 2.94
C PHE A 33 7.36 1.98 1.63
N ARG A 34 6.34 1.11 1.56
CA ARG A 34 5.45 1.01 0.40
C ARG A 34 4.16 1.81 0.63
N ILE A 35 4.25 3.13 0.51
CA ILE A 35 3.10 4.04 0.62
C ILE A 35 3.09 5.05 -0.52
N VAL A 36 1.91 5.40 -1.03
CA VAL A 36 1.75 6.34 -2.15
C VAL A 36 1.05 7.61 -1.67
N GLY A 37 1.36 8.75 -2.30
CA GLY A 37 0.83 10.05 -1.90
C GLY A 37 -0.69 10.13 -1.92
N THR A 38 -1.36 9.43 -2.84
CA THR A 38 -2.83 9.35 -2.89
C THR A 38 -3.42 8.69 -1.65
N THR A 39 -2.78 7.62 -1.14
CA THR A 39 -3.16 6.96 0.11
C THR A 39 -2.99 7.90 1.30
N LEU A 40 -1.84 8.58 1.41
CA LEU A 40 -1.61 9.57 2.49
C LEU A 40 -2.61 10.73 2.44
N SER A 41 -2.89 11.27 1.25
CA SER A 41 -3.91 12.31 1.08
C SER A 41 -5.29 11.84 1.51
N ALA A 42 -5.70 10.63 1.14
CA ALA A 42 -7.00 10.08 1.53
C ALA A 42 -7.09 9.85 3.06
N LEU A 43 -5.99 9.40 3.68
CA LEU A 43 -5.91 9.24 5.14
C LEU A 43 -6.03 10.58 5.86
N ALA A 44 -5.26 11.60 5.47
CA ALA A 44 -5.33 12.93 6.09
C ALA A 44 -6.65 13.66 5.82
N ALA A 45 -7.31 13.36 4.71
CA ALA A 45 -8.65 13.86 4.41
C ALA A 45 -9.76 13.09 5.15
N GLY A 46 -9.45 11.94 5.76
CA GLY A 46 -10.46 11.06 6.36
C GLY A 46 -11.38 10.39 5.32
N THR A 47 -11.00 10.39 4.04
CA THR A 47 -11.77 9.82 2.94
C THR A 47 -11.32 8.41 2.55
N TYR A 48 -10.31 7.87 3.22
CA TYR A 48 -9.84 6.51 3.02
C TYR A 48 -10.86 5.51 3.57
N LYS A 49 -11.63 4.90 2.67
CA LYS A 49 -12.74 3.98 3.02
C LYS A 49 -12.29 2.55 3.33
N SER A 50 -11.08 2.18 2.93
CA SER A 50 -10.53 0.85 3.14
C SER A 50 -9.81 0.77 4.49
N ARG A 51 -9.61 -0.44 5.01
CA ARG A 51 -8.72 -0.64 6.17
C ARG A 51 -7.25 -0.45 5.76
N PRO A 52 -6.47 0.38 6.47
CA PRO A 52 -5.04 0.53 6.23
C PRO A 52 -4.31 -0.79 6.51
N THR A 53 -3.36 -1.16 5.66
CA THR A 53 -2.53 -2.35 5.93
C THR A 53 -1.53 -2.08 7.06
N PRO A 54 -1.03 -3.11 7.75
CA PRO A 54 0.05 -2.94 8.73
C PRO A 54 1.26 -2.18 8.17
N ALA A 55 1.64 -2.44 6.91
CA ALA A 55 2.74 -1.72 6.26
C ALA A 55 2.43 -0.21 6.07
N THR A 56 1.17 0.12 5.78
CA THR A 56 0.71 1.51 5.68
C THR A 56 0.74 2.20 7.05
N ILE A 57 0.27 1.53 8.10
CA ILE A 57 0.25 2.07 9.47
C ILE A 57 1.68 2.35 9.95
N ARG A 58 2.62 1.41 9.73
CA ARG A 58 4.05 1.60 10.05
C ARG A 58 4.67 2.76 9.30
N ALA A 59 4.34 2.93 8.01
CA ALA A 59 4.81 4.06 7.24
C ALA A 59 4.30 5.40 7.80
N VAL A 60 3.04 5.46 8.24
CA VAL A 60 2.49 6.66 8.90
C VAL A 60 3.16 6.90 10.25
N ALA A 61 3.42 5.85 11.04
CA ALA A 61 4.13 5.95 12.31
C ALA A 61 5.52 6.60 12.13
N TRP A 62 6.28 6.10 11.14
CA TRP A 62 7.59 6.62 10.80
C TRP A 62 7.54 8.08 10.34
N LEU A 63 6.60 8.41 9.44
CA LEU A 63 6.40 9.77 8.93
C LEU A 63 5.98 10.76 10.03
N ALA A 64 5.16 10.31 10.97
CA ALA A 64 4.72 11.10 12.12
C ALA A 64 5.72 11.08 13.28
N ASN A 65 6.84 10.36 13.15
CA ASN A 65 7.84 10.18 14.22
C ASN A 65 7.21 9.73 15.55
N VAL A 66 6.27 8.80 15.48
CA VAL A 66 5.61 8.18 16.65
C VAL A 66 5.91 6.69 16.73
N PRO A 67 5.84 6.07 17.93
CA PRO A 67 5.95 4.62 18.05
C PRO A 67 4.88 3.87 17.24
N GLU A 68 5.22 2.70 16.71
CA GLU A 68 4.26 1.87 15.94
C GLU A 68 3.00 1.55 16.76
N SER A 69 3.16 1.26 18.05
CA SER A 69 2.03 0.98 18.98
C SER A 69 1.00 2.11 19.00
N GLN A 70 1.44 3.37 18.93
CA GLN A 70 0.55 4.52 18.89
C GLN A 70 -0.19 4.62 17.55
N ALA A 71 0.48 4.35 16.44
CA ALA A 71 -0.14 4.37 15.11
C ALA A 71 -1.15 3.22 14.91
N PHE A 72 -0.85 2.02 15.41
CA PHE A 72 -1.78 0.89 15.41
C PHE A 72 -3.01 1.16 16.29
N ALA A 73 -2.81 1.69 17.50
CA ALA A 73 -3.91 2.13 18.35
C ALA A 73 -4.77 3.23 17.70
N ALA A 74 -4.14 4.20 17.04
CA ALA A 74 -4.82 5.27 16.30
C ALA A 74 -5.59 4.78 15.06
N ALA A 75 -5.21 3.62 14.52
CA ALA A 75 -5.90 2.92 13.45
C ALA A 75 -6.99 1.96 13.96
N GLY A 76 -7.07 1.72 15.28
CA GLY A 76 -7.94 0.70 15.86
C GLY A 76 -7.50 -0.73 15.52
N GLU A 77 -6.24 -0.92 15.14
CA GLU A 77 -5.69 -2.21 14.74
C GLU A 77 -4.73 -2.73 15.83
N PRO A 78 -4.73 -4.05 16.14
CA PRO A 78 -3.78 -4.60 17.10
C PRO A 78 -2.35 -4.48 16.55
N LEU A 79 -1.39 -4.27 17.43
CA LEU A 79 0.02 -4.27 17.05
C LEU A 79 0.39 -5.72 16.62
N PRO A 80 0.81 -5.94 15.36
CA PRO A 80 1.21 -7.27 14.92
C PRO A 80 2.46 -7.69 15.71
N GLY A 81 2.45 -8.91 16.25
CA GLY A 81 3.64 -9.52 16.84
C GLY A 81 4.77 -9.73 15.82
N PRO A 82 5.89 -10.33 16.26
CA PRO A 82 6.93 -10.81 15.35
C PRO A 82 6.33 -11.66 14.21
N PRO A 83 6.97 -11.72 13.04
CA PRO A 83 6.53 -12.62 11.99
C PRO A 83 6.43 -14.04 12.56
N PHE A 84 5.24 -14.65 12.48
CA PHE A 84 5.00 -15.98 13.03
C PHE A 84 6.01 -17.03 12.55
N ALA A 85 6.55 -16.85 11.34
CA ALA A 85 7.60 -17.71 10.78
C ALA A 85 8.89 -17.76 11.62
N GLU A 86 9.22 -16.70 12.36
CA GLU A 86 10.40 -16.64 13.24
C GLU A 86 10.18 -17.45 14.54
N GLU A 87 8.94 -17.74 14.90
CA GLU A 87 8.55 -18.52 16.07
C GLU A 87 8.39 -20.01 15.75
N LEU A 88 8.45 -20.38 14.46
CA LEU A 88 8.32 -21.77 14.03
C LEU A 88 9.58 -22.57 14.36
N PRO A 89 9.45 -23.82 14.85
CA PRO A 89 10.58 -24.72 15.02
C PRO A 89 11.34 -24.92 13.70
N PRO A 90 12.69 -25.10 13.74
CA PRO A 90 13.52 -25.17 12.54
C PRO A 90 13.15 -26.33 11.59
N ASP A 91 12.55 -27.40 12.11
CA ASP A 91 12.16 -28.58 11.33
C ASP A 91 10.78 -28.48 10.66
N VAL A 92 10.08 -27.35 10.79
CA VAL A 92 8.78 -27.14 10.13
C VAL A 92 8.89 -27.27 8.61
N ASP A 93 10.02 -26.86 8.03
CA ASP A 93 10.27 -26.97 6.58
C ASP A 93 10.47 -28.42 6.11
N HIS A 94 10.72 -29.35 7.04
CA HIS A 94 10.86 -30.78 6.77
C HIS A 94 9.53 -31.55 6.86
N LEU A 95 8.41 -30.89 7.19
CA LEU A 95 7.11 -31.54 7.23
C LEU A 95 6.75 -32.16 5.87
N SER A 96 6.11 -33.33 5.92
CA SER A 96 5.56 -33.98 4.72
C SER A 96 4.50 -33.07 4.05
N PRO A 97 4.26 -33.18 2.73
CA PRO A 97 3.23 -32.38 2.07
C PRO A 97 1.84 -32.53 2.70
N ARG A 98 1.52 -33.73 3.19
CA ARG A 98 0.27 -34.00 3.90
C ARG A 98 0.18 -33.22 5.21
N HIS A 99 1.24 -33.22 6.02
CA HIS A 99 1.26 -32.49 7.30
C HIS A 99 1.24 -30.98 7.09
N ARG A 100 1.97 -30.45 6.10
CA ARG A 100 1.90 -29.01 5.74
C ARG A 100 0.48 -28.59 5.41
N LYS A 101 -0.24 -29.39 4.63
CA LYS A 101 -1.64 -29.10 4.30
C LYS A 101 -2.51 -29.00 5.55
N VAL A 102 -2.38 -29.95 6.48
CA VAL A 102 -3.13 -29.93 7.75
C VAL A 102 -2.86 -28.67 8.56
N VAL A 103 -1.59 -28.28 8.70
CA VAL A 103 -1.20 -27.05 9.43
C VAL A 103 -1.80 -25.81 8.77
N VAL A 104 -1.71 -25.70 7.44
CA VAL A 104 -2.28 -24.57 6.70
C VAL A 104 -3.79 -24.48 6.88
N GLU A 105 -4.52 -25.60 6.82
CA GLU A 105 -5.97 -25.58 7.04
C GLU A 105 -6.32 -25.20 8.48
N LEU A 106 -5.58 -25.70 9.48
CA LEU A 106 -5.77 -25.30 10.87
C LEU A 106 -5.57 -23.79 11.06
N LEU A 107 -4.49 -23.23 10.51
CA LEU A 107 -4.22 -21.79 10.59
C LEU A 107 -5.33 -20.97 9.92
N ARG A 108 -5.88 -21.42 8.79
CA ARG A 108 -7.02 -20.75 8.15
C ARG A 108 -8.25 -20.73 9.05
N VAL A 109 -8.58 -21.86 9.69
CA VAL A 109 -9.70 -21.94 10.63
C VAL A 109 -9.50 -20.99 11.80
N LEU A 110 -8.30 -20.93 12.38
CA LEU A 110 -7.99 -20.03 13.49
C LEU A 110 -8.06 -18.57 13.08
N ILE A 111 -7.60 -18.22 11.88
CA ILE A 111 -7.75 -16.86 11.33
C ILE A 111 -9.23 -16.53 11.17
N ASP A 112 -10.03 -17.40 10.54
CA ASP A 112 -11.48 -17.19 10.37
C ASP A 112 -12.21 -17.02 11.72
N ASP A 113 -11.80 -17.76 12.75
CA ASP A 113 -12.35 -17.65 14.10
C ASP A 113 -12.00 -16.30 14.76
N ASP A 114 -10.74 -15.88 14.68
CA ASP A 114 -10.28 -14.58 15.20
C ASP A 114 -10.97 -13.42 14.47
N LEU A 115 -11.14 -13.53 13.16
CA LEU A 115 -11.87 -12.55 12.34
C LEU A 115 -13.33 -12.38 12.79
N ARG A 116 -14.02 -13.48 13.08
CA ARG A 116 -15.40 -13.47 13.57
C ARG A 116 -15.51 -12.94 14.99
N SER A 117 -14.55 -13.30 15.84
CA SER A 117 -14.54 -12.92 17.26
C SER A 117 -14.15 -11.46 17.48
N ASN A 118 -13.17 -10.96 16.72
CA ASN A 118 -12.65 -9.60 16.86
C ASN A 118 -13.21 -8.60 15.82
N GLY A 119 -14.12 -9.03 14.92
CA GLY A 119 -14.57 -8.18 13.80
C GLY A 119 -13.41 -7.77 12.87
N PHE A 120 -12.33 -8.54 12.88
CA PHE A 120 -11.15 -8.36 12.04
C PHE A 120 -11.55 -8.84 10.63
N ALA A 121 -11.16 -8.13 9.59
CA ALA A 121 -11.31 -8.57 8.20
C ALA A 121 -9.90 -8.87 7.69
N PRO A 122 -9.62 -10.04 7.08
CA PRO A 122 -8.25 -10.42 6.79
C PRO A 122 -7.69 -9.45 5.77
N ALA A 123 -6.51 -8.91 6.06
CA ALA A 123 -5.73 -8.15 5.09
C ALA A 123 -5.20 -9.11 4.02
N HIS A 124 -6.06 -9.57 3.11
CA HIS A 124 -5.71 -10.36 1.94
C HIS A 124 -6.20 -9.63 0.69
N GLY A 125 -5.27 -8.97 0.01
CA GLY A 125 -5.57 -8.26 -1.23
C GLY A 125 -4.43 -7.42 -1.84
N ALA A 126 -3.16 -7.69 -1.53
CA ALA A 126 -2.06 -7.12 -2.30
C ALA A 126 -1.81 -7.95 -3.57
N ARG A 127 -2.59 -7.66 -4.63
CA ARG A 127 -2.16 -7.66 -6.05
C ARG A 127 -3.36 -7.37 -6.97
N ARG A 128 -3.50 -6.10 -7.34
CA ARG A 128 -3.82 -5.75 -8.73
C ARG A 128 -2.70 -4.82 -9.20
N THR A 129 -1.72 -5.41 -9.88
CA THR A 129 -0.94 -4.70 -10.89
C THR A 129 -1.94 -3.94 -11.76
N GLN A 130 -1.93 -2.62 -11.66
CA GLN A 130 -2.51 -1.78 -12.70
C GLN A 130 -1.66 -2.04 -13.95
N ASP A 131 -2.27 -2.67 -14.96
CA ASP A 131 -1.73 -2.62 -16.31
C ASP A 131 -1.53 -1.13 -16.69
N PRO A 132 -0.37 -0.74 -17.24
CA PRO A 132 -0.22 0.59 -17.78
C PRO A 132 -1.20 0.76 -18.95
N ALA A 133 -2.09 1.74 -18.82
CA ALA A 133 -2.98 2.18 -19.90
C ALA A 133 -2.16 2.47 -21.18
N PRO A 134 -2.67 2.11 -22.37
CA PRO A 134 -1.97 2.37 -23.61
C PRO A 134 -1.78 3.89 -23.78
N ALA A 135 -0.53 4.27 -24.06
CA ALA A 135 -0.13 5.64 -24.31
C ALA A 135 -0.96 6.22 -25.45
N GLY A 136 -1.75 7.25 -25.12
CA GLY A 136 -2.46 8.07 -26.10
C GLY A 136 -1.49 8.62 -27.14
N SER A 137 -1.86 8.45 -28.40
CA SER A 137 -1.18 9.01 -29.57
C SER A 137 -0.97 10.51 -29.38
N ARG A 138 0.29 10.93 -29.22
CA ARG A 138 0.66 12.32 -29.41
C ARG A 138 0.45 12.65 -30.87
N GLY A 139 -0.60 13.41 -31.16
CA GLY A 139 -0.58 14.31 -32.29
C GLY A 139 0.55 15.30 -32.10
N SER A 140 1.32 15.51 -33.15
CA SER A 140 1.95 16.80 -33.42
C SER A 140 1.78 17.14 -34.89
N PRO A 141 1.67 18.44 -35.21
CA PRO A 141 1.00 18.95 -36.40
C PRO A 141 1.98 19.49 -37.45
N GLY A 142 1.47 19.61 -38.69
CA GLY A 142 1.84 20.65 -39.63
C GLY A 142 3.21 20.55 -40.30
N MET A 143 3.22 20.16 -41.58
CA MET A 143 4.00 20.90 -42.56
C MET A 143 3.33 20.86 -43.93
N GLU A 144 2.84 22.04 -44.27
CA GLU A 144 2.39 22.55 -45.54
C GLU A 144 3.46 22.40 -46.63
N SER A 145 3.01 22.12 -47.86
CA SER A 145 3.37 22.81 -49.11
C SER A 145 3.85 21.93 -50.28
N ALA A 146 3.18 22.23 -51.40
CA ALA A 146 3.68 22.30 -52.78
C ALA A 146 3.96 21.00 -53.56
N GLY A 147 3.29 20.89 -54.71
CA GLY A 147 3.75 20.01 -55.80
C GLY A 147 2.67 19.51 -56.74
N THR A 148 1.78 20.36 -57.24
CA THR A 148 1.14 20.10 -58.53
C THR A 148 2.18 20.38 -59.62
N ASP A 149 2.21 19.54 -60.66
CA ASP A 149 2.65 19.81 -62.05
C ASP A 149 3.79 18.89 -62.57
N ARG A 150 3.50 18.30 -63.75
CA ARG A 150 4.34 17.61 -64.76
C ARG A 150 4.83 16.20 -64.48
N ASP A 151 4.88 15.25 -65.42
CA ASP A 151 4.42 15.00 -66.81
C ASP A 151 4.79 13.49 -67.02
N ASP A 152 3.90 12.62 -67.54
CA ASP A 152 3.96 11.88 -68.84
C ASP A 152 5.25 11.03 -69.11
N PRO A 153 5.33 10.04 -70.03
CA PRO A 153 4.32 9.41 -70.89
C PRO A 153 4.38 7.86 -70.99
N SER A 154 3.33 7.26 -71.56
CA SER A 154 3.29 6.21 -72.61
C SER A 154 2.13 5.23 -72.46
#